data_AF-A0A4Q5ZTX9-F1
#
_entry.id   AF-A0A4Q5ZTX9-F1
#
_cell.length_a   1.000
_cell.length_b   1.000
_cell.length_c   1.000
_cell.angle_alpha   90.00
_cell.angle_beta   90.00
_cell.angle_gamma   90.00
#
_symmetry.space_group_name_H-M   'P 1'
#
loop_
_entity.id
_entity.type
_entity.pdbx_description
1 polymer ?
#
loop_
_entity_poly.entity_id
_entity_poly.type
_entity_poly.pdbx_seq_one_letter_code
_entity_poly.pdbx_strand_id
1 'polypeptide(L)'
;MSCKNLLKALLACVMLFLSLFSFAQDKVVSGKVTDANGAAVAGVNVVAKGSSAGTQTAGDGTFRISVPAGVNTLTFTSIGFTPQDVDVTGKTSIDVSMAVANTSLGEVVVIGYGTAKKRDLTGAVSSISSKDFVRGQITSPEQLIAGKVAGVQITSNGGAPGAG
;
A
#
# COMPACT_ATOMS: atom_id res chain seq x y z
N MET A 1 56.59 -40.63 20.67
CA MET A 1 55.11 -40.48 20.77
C MET A 1 54.47 -41.59 19.96
N SER A 2 53.63 -42.41 20.59
CA SER A 2 53.10 -43.65 19.98
C SER A 2 52.14 -43.32 18.83
N CYS A 3 52.32 -43.98 17.68
CA CYS A 3 51.50 -43.83 16.46
C CYS A 3 49.99 -43.98 16.74
N LYS A 4 49.63 -44.75 17.79
CA LYS A 4 48.25 -44.92 18.27
C LYS A 4 47.62 -43.62 18.81
N ASN A 5 48.41 -42.73 19.40
CA ASN A 5 47.91 -41.44 19.91
C ASN A 5 47.72 -40.43 18.76
N LEU A 6 48.55 -40.52 17.72
CA LEU A 6 48.38 -39.74 16.49
C LEU A 6 47.11 -40.14 15.74
N LEU A 7 46.83 -41.44 15.64
CA LEU A 7 45.61 -41.97 15.02
C LEU A 7 44.35 -41.55 15.77
N LYS A 8 44.37 -41.58 17.11
CA LYS A 8 43.26 -41.10 17.95
C LYS A 8 43.02 -39.60 17.81
N ALA A 9 44.08 -38.80 17.73
CA ALA A 9 43.97 -37.36 17.51
C ALA A 9 43.39 -37.05 16.12
N LEU A 10 43.79 -37.80 15.09
CA LEU A 10 43.26 -37.66 13.74
C LEU A 10 41.77 -38.02 13.67
N LEU A 11 41.36 -39.11 14.33
CA LEU A 11 39.96 -39.54 14.40
C LEU A 11 39.08 -38.53 15.17
N ALA A 12 39.59 -37.96 16.26
CA ALA A 12 38.91 -36.92 17.03
C ALA A 12 38.74 -35.62 16.22
N CYS A 13 39.76 -35.25 15.43
CA CYS A 13 39.71 -34.09 14.55
C CYS A 13 38.66 -34.27 13.43
N VAL A 14 38.60 -35.46 12.83
CA VAL A 14 37.57 -35.82 11.84
C VAL A 14 36.16 -35.74 12.43
N MET A 15 35.94 -36.29 13.63
CA MET A 15 34.65 -36.19 14.34
C MET A 15 34.25 -34.74 14.63
N LEU A 16 35.20 -33.88 15.01
CA LEU A 16 34.94 -32.46 15.24
C LEU A 16 34.53 -31.74 13.95
N PHE A 17 35.18 -32.03 12.83
CA PHE A 17 34.83 -31.46 11.53
C PHE A 17 33.48 -31.93 11.00
N LEU A 18 33.07 -33.18 11.26
CA LEU A 18 31.74 -33.66 10.86
C LEU A 18 30.59 -32.94 11.59
N SER A 19 30.82 -32.48 12.83
CA SER A 19 29.78 -31.78 13.61
C SER A 19 29.37 -30.42 13.02
N LEU A 20 30.27 -29.77 12.25
CA LEU A 20 30.00 -28.49 11.61
C LEU A 20 29.01 -28.60 10.43
N PHE A 21 28.96 -29.76 9.76
CA PHE A 21 28.01 -29.98 8.65
C PHE A 21 26.57 -30.17 9.12
N SER A 22 26.34 -30.53 10.39
CA SER A 22 24.98 -30.73 10.92
C SER A 22 24.17 -29.43 11.04
N PHE A 23 24.84 -28.28 11.15
CA PHE A 23 24.19 -26.97 11.31
C PHE A 23 23.80 -26.31 9.97
N ALA A 24 24.15 -26.90 8.83
CA ALA A 24 23.90 -26.36 7.49
C ALA A 24 22.77 -27.09 6.73
N GLN A 25 21.87 -27.78 7.42
CA GLN A 25 20.78 -28.49 6.77
C GLN A 25 19.67 -27.51 6.38
N ASP A 26 19.57 -27.24 5.08
CA ASP A 26 18.42 -26.55 4.52
C ASP A 26 17.14 -27.33 4.79
N LYS A 27 16.11 -26.62 5.22
CA LYS A 27 14.80 -27.18 5.52
C LYS A 27 13.85 -26.89 4.38
N VAL A 28 13.19 -27.91 3.86
CA VAL A 28 12.12 -27.72 2.88
C VAL A 28 10.81 -27.43 3.60
N VAL A 29 10.21 -26.28 3.28
CA VAL A 29 8.86 -25.89 3.73
C VAL A 29 7.94 -25.91 2.52
N SER A 30 6.81 -26.59 2.66
CA SER A 30 5.72 -26.58 1.68
C SER A 30 4.45 -26.02 2.28
N GLY A 31 3.47 -25.72 1.43
CA GLY A 31 2.22 -25.17 1.92
C GLY A 31 1.28 -24.72 0.83
N LYS A 32 0.15 -24.17 1.24
CA LYS A 32 -0.82 -23.55 0.35
C LYS A 32 -1.13 -22.12 0.79
N VAL A 33 -1.26 -21.23 -0.18
CA VAL A 33 -1.70 -19.85 0.04
C VAL A 33 -3.13 -19.67 -0.49
N THR A 34 -3.96 -19.09 0.35
CA THR A 34 -5.39 -18.83 0.09
C THR A 34 -5.76 -17.38 0.40
N ASP A 35 -6.89 -16.91 -0.09
CA ASP A 35 -7.48 -15.63 0.30
C ASP A 35 -8.40 -15.79 1.54
N ALA A 36 -9.06 -14.72 1.95
CA ALA A 36 -10.03 -14.74 3.06
C ALA A 36 -11.29 -15.58 2.76
N ASN A 37 -11.57 -15.88 1.50
CA ASN A 37 -12.70 -16.71 1.05
C ASN A 37 -12.31 -18.19 0.87
N GLY A 38 -11.04 -18.55 1.10
CA GLY A 38 -10.50 -19.89 0.90
C GLY A 38 -10.13 -20.22 -0.54
N ALA A 39 -10.20 -19.26 -1.47
CA ALA A 39 -9.74 -19.43 -2.84
C ALA A 39 -8.21 -19.47 -2.89
N ALA A 40 -7.64 -20.32 -3.75
CA ALA A 40 -6.19 -20.40 -3.93
C ALA A 40 -5.63 -19.12 -4.57
N VAL A 41 -4.47 -18.66 -4.07
CA VAL A 41 -3.80 -17.47 -4.62
C VAL A 41 -2.51 -17.88 -5.33
N ALA A 42 -2.52 -17.74 -6.65
CA ALA A 42 -1.37 -18.00 -7.50
C ALA A 42 -0.42 -16.78 -7.60
N GLY A 43 0.85 -17.01 -7.89
CA GLY A 43 1.83 -15.94 -8.12
C GLY A 43 2.25 -15.16 -6.87
N VAL A 44 2.01 -15.71 -5.68
CA VAL A 44 2.48 -15.12 -4.41
C VAL A 44 3.99 -15.36 -4.31
N ASN A 45 4.76 -14.29 -4.15
CA ASN A 45 6.18 -14.38 -3.83
C ASN A 45 6.35 -14.81 -2.37
N VAL A 46 7.04 -15.93 -2.16
CA VAL A 46 7.38 -16.48 -0.85
C VAL A 46 8.89 -16.39 -0.69
N VAL A 47 9.36 -15.58 0.26
CA VAL A 47 10.79 -15.31 0.45
C VAL A 47 11.22 -15.65 1.87
N ALA A 48 12.33 -16.37 2.02
CA ALA A 48 12.96 -16.60 3.31
C ALA A 48 13.61 -15.29 3.79
N LYS A 49 13.09 -14.73 4.89
CA LYS A 49 13.48 -13.39 5.36
C LYS A 49 14.98 -13.32 5.65
N GLY A 50 15.67 -12.35 5.03
CA GLY A 50 17.12 -12.18 5.16
C GLY A 50 17.96 -13.12 4.30
N SER A 51 17.34 -13.92 3.44
CA SER A 51 18.00 -14.79 2.46
C SER A 51 17.58 -14.42 1.03
N SER A 52 18.36 -14.89 0.04
CA SER A 52 17.99 -14.85 -1.38
C SER A 52 17.12 -16.03 -1.81
N ALA A 53 16.84 -16.97 -0.89
CA ALA A 53 15.95 -18.10 -1.16
C ALA A 53 14.50 -17.60 -1.25
N GLY A 54 13.88 -17.84 -2.41
CA GLY A 54 12.50 -17.48 -2.66
C GLY A 54 11.86 -18.42 -3.69
N THR A 55 10.53 -18.45 -3.70
CA THR A 55 9.73 -19.21 -4.66
C THR A 55 8.42 -18.47 -4.94
N GLN A 56 7.64 -18.94 -5.92
CA GLN A 56 6.30 -18.44 -6.20
C GLN A 56 5.26 -19.54 -6.03
N THR A 57 4.05 -19.18 -5.60
CA THR A 57 2.94 -20.14 -5.57
C THR A 57 2.49 -20.54 -6.97
N ALA A 58 2.16 -21.82 -7.14
CA ALA A 58 1.58 -22.37 -8.37
C ALA A 58 0.11 -21.95 -8.56
N GLY A 59 -0.51 -22.36 -9.67
CA GLY A 59 -1.89 -22.02 -10.01
C GLY A 59 -2.93 -22.52 -9.00
N ASP A 60 -2.61 -23.56 -8.24
CA ASP A 60 -3.43 -24.12 -7.15
C ASP A 60 -3.11 -23.50 -5.77
N GLY A 61 -2.23 -22.49 -5.72
CA GLY A 61 -1.78 -21.81 -4.51
C GLY A 61 -0.70 -22.57 -3.74
N THR A 62 -0.23 -23.72 -4.21
CA THR A 62 0.82 -24.50 -3.51
C THR A 62 2.19 -23.87 -3.70
N PHE A 63 3.06 -24.03 -2.71
CA PHE A 63 4.47 -23.64 -2.80
C PHE A 63 5.39 -24.66 -2.14
N ARG A 64 6.66 -24.63 -2.55
CA ARG A 64 7.74 -25.40 -1.95
C ARG A 64 9.02 -24.56 -1.99
N ILE A 65 9.64 -24.33 -0.84
CA ILE A 65 10.83 -23.51 -0.68
C ILE A 65 11.87 -24.22 0.18
N SER A 66 13.14 -24.14 -0.24
CA SER A 66 14.27 -24.54 0.59
C SER A 66 14.69 -23.34 1.45
N VAL A 67 14.60 -23.47 2.76
CA VAL A 67 14.89 -22.41 3.73
C VAL A 67 16.24 -22.70 4.38
N PRO A 68 17.21 -21.79 4.27
CA PRO A 68 18.52 -21.97 4.91
C PRO A 68 18.41 -22.12 6.43
N ALA A 69 19.33 -22.86 7.00
CA ALA A 69 19.42 -23.02 8.45
C ALA A 69 19.50 -21.66 9.16
N GLY A 70 18.69 -21.48 10.21
CA GLY A 70 18.62 -20.24 10.99
C GLY A 70 17.60 -19.21 10.48
N VAL A 71 17.00 -19.39 9.30
CA VAL A 71 15.88 -18.56 8.84
C VAL A 71 14.56 -19.19 9.28
N ASN A 72 13.81 -18.44 10.08
CA ASN A 72 12.55 -18.91 10.67
C ASN A 72 11.33 -18.18 10.15
N THR A 73 11.48 -17.16 9.32
CA THR A 73 10.37 -16.34 8.84
C THR A 73 10.29 -16.39 7.33
N LEU A 74 9.10 -16.69 6.82
CA LEU A 74 8.77 -16.55 5.40
C LEU A 74 7.90 -15.31 5.22
N THR A 75 8.29 -14.45 4.28
CA THR A 75 7.53 -13.28 3.88
C THR A 75 6.75 -13.60 2.61
N PHE A 76 5.44 -13.39 2.67
CA PHE A 76 4.50 -13.60 1.58
C PHE A 76 4.08 -12.24 1.03
N THR A 77 4.30 -12.02 -0.26
CA THR A 77 3.94 -10.78 -0.95
C THR A 77 3.23 -11.08 -2.26
N SER A 78 2.16 -10.34 -2.53
CA SER A 78 1.44 -10.41 -3.79
C SER A 78 0.75 -9.07 -4.06
N ILE A 79 0.47 -8.77 -5.32
CA ILE A 79 -0.21 -7.54 -5.71
C ILE A 79 -1.66 -7.60 -5.20
N GLY A 80 -2.10 -6.54 -4.52
CA GLY A 80 -3.45 -6.46 -3.96
C GLY A 80 -3.62 -7.18 -2.61
N PHE A 81 -2.55 -7.73 -2.02
CA PHE A 81 -2.57 -8.34 -0.69
C PHE A 81 -1.62 -7.63 0.27
N THR A 82 -1.95 -7.62 1.55
CA THR A 82 -1.05 -7.11 2.59
C THR A 82 0.13 -8.08 2.76
N PRO A 83 1.39 -7.61 2.73
CA PRO A 83 2.55 -8.43 3.04
C PRO A 83 2.41 -9.10 4.40
N GLN A 84 2.70 -10.39 4.48
CA GLN A 84 2.57 -11.17 5.71
C GLN A 84 3.85 -11.94 6.01
N ASP A 85 4.35 -11.77 7.22
CA ASP A 85 5.46 -12.56 7.77
C ASP A 85 4.89 -13.73 8.57
N VAL A 86 5.34 -14.94 8.27
CA VAL A 86 4.89 -16.17 8.94
C VAL A 86 6.10 -16.90 9.53
N ASP A 87 6.00 -17.23 10.82
CA ASP A 87 6.99 -18.06 11.49
C ASP A 87 6.83 -19.55 11.13
N VAL A 88 7.92 -20.11 10.60
CA VAL A 88 8.08 -21.50 10.18
C VAL A 88 9.02 -22.29 11.10
N THR A 89 9.34 -21.76 12.30
CA THR A 89 10.15 -22.48 13.30
C THR A 89 9.57 -23.89 13.55
N GLY A 90 10.37 -24.93 13.31
CA GLY A 90 9.96 -26.33 13.48
C GLY A 90 8.90 -26.87 12.51
N LYS A 91 8.28 -26.05 11.65
CA LYS A 91 7.20 -26.47 10.73
C LYS A 91 7.66 -26.75 9.31
N THR A 92 7.39 -27.93 8.76
CA THR A 92 7.69 -28.28 7.36
C THR A 92 6.50 -28.05 6.42
N SER A 93 5.30 -27.86 6.96
CA SER A 93 4.10 -27.53 6.22
C SER A 93 3.37 -26.37 6.89
N ILE A 94 2.94 -25.37 6.11
CA ILE A 94 2.12 -24.25 6.60
C ILE A 94 1.05 -23.87 5.58
N ASP A 95 -0.15 -23.51 6.05
CA ASP A 95 -1.18 -22.88 5.23
C ASP A 95 -1.29 -21.42 5.62
N VAL A 96 -1.39 -20.55 4.62
CA VAL A 96 -1.41 -19.10 4.81
C VAL A 96 -2.66 -18.54 4.13
N SER A 97 -3.46 -17.77 4.88
CA SER A 97 -4.55 -16.97 4.31
C SER A 97 -4.11 -15.52 4.25
N MET A 98 -3.99 -14.97 3.04
CA MET A 98 -3.57 -13.59 2.83
C MET A 98 -4.77 -12.64 2.88
N ALA A 99 -4.62 -11.56 3.64
CA ALA A 99 -5.59 -10.48 3.68
C ALA A 99 -5.42 -9.56 2.45
N VAL A 100 -6.53 -9.16 1.85
CA VAL A 100 -6.55 -8.17 0.77
C VAL A 100 -6.02 -6.84 1.31
N ALA A 101 -5.13 -6.20 0.55
CA ALA A 101 -4.65 -4.88 0.89
C ALA A 101 -5.80 -3.89 0.71
N ASN A 102 -6.35 -3.42 1.82
CA ASN A 102 -7.24 -2.26 1.83
C ASN A 102 -6.40 -1.03 1.48
N THR A 103 -6.21 -0.84 0.17
CA THR A 103 -5.64 0.39 -0.36
C THR A 103 -6.75 1.42 -0.20
N SER A 104 -6.87 2.00 1.00
CA SER A 104 -7.48 3.31 1.15
C SER A 104 -6.53 4.24 0.42
N LEU A 105 -6.67 4.28 -0.90
CA LEU A 105 -6.11 5.31 -1.75
C LEU A 105 -6.61 6.59 -1.10
N GLY A 106 -5.76 7.26 -0.32
CA GLY A 106 -5.94 8.67 -0.09
C GLY A 106 -5.96 9.26 -1.47
N GLU A 107 -7.15 9.57 -1.95
CA GLU A 107 -7.39 10.11 -3.28
C GLU A 107 -6.52 11.36 -3.36
N VAL A 108 -5.34 11.24 -3.97
CA VAL A 108 -4.53 12.39 -4.32
C VAL A 108 -5.27 13.00 -5.50
N VAL A 109 -6.28 13.81 -5.20
CA VAL A 109 -6.79 14.78 -6.16
C VAL A 109 -5.63 15.74 -6.36
N VAL A 110 -4.85 15.50 -7.42
CA VAL A 110 -3.96 16.52 -7.96
C VAL A 110 -4.87 17.60 -8.52
N ILE A 111 -5.27 18.53 -7.67
CA ILE A 111 -5.83 19.79 -8.15
C ILE A 111 -4.63 20.55 -8.74
N GLY A 112 -4.41 20.34 -10.04
CA GLY A 112 -3.44 21.09 -10.81
C GLY A 112 -3.87 22.55 -10.93
N TYR A 113 -3.67 23.34 -9.86
CA TYR A 113 -3.70 24.79 -9.95
C TYR A 113 -2.27 25.34 -9.92
N GLY A 114 -1.79 25.73 -11.09
CA GLY A 114 -0.62 26.59 -11.26
C GLY A 114 -0.30 26.69 -12.75
N THR A 115 -0.43 27.83 -13.44
CA THR A 115 -0.57 29.23 -13.01
C THR A 115 -1.22 29.98 -14.19
N ALA A 116 -2.34 30.68 -13.98
CA ALA A 116 -2.82 31.63 -14.98
C ALA A 116 -1.84 32.82 -14.99
N LYS A 117 -1.13 33.03 -16.11
CA LYS A 117 -0.34 34.25 -16.30
C LYS A 117 -1.27 35.44 -16.20
N LYS A 118 -0.96 36.32 -15.24
CA LYS A 118 -1.59 37.62 -15.07
C LYS A 118 -1.11 38.55 -16.21
N ARG A 119 -1.68 38.37 -17.39
CA ARG A 119 -1.65 39.29 -18.52
C ARG A 119 -2.76 38.83 -19.46
N ASP A 120 -3.61 39.76 -19.85
CA ASP A 120 -4.75 39.57 -20.77
C ASP A 120 -6.11 39.25 -20.13
N LEU A 121 -6.46 40.01 -19.08
CA LEU A 121 -7.86 40.26 -18.75
C LEU A 121 -8.11 41.77 -18.58
N THR A 122 -8.38 42.45 -19.69
CA THR A 122 -9.12 43.71 -19.71
C THR A 122 -10.59 43.41 -19.44
N GLY A 123 -10.90 43.07 -18.21
CA GLY A 123 -12.25 42.79 -17.75
C GLY A 123 -12.22 42.60 -16.24
N ALA A 124 -12.77 43.56 -15.51
CA ALA A 124 -12.80 43.56 -14.05
C ALA A 124 -13.56 42.33 -13.53
N VAL A 125 -12.83 41.35 -12.99
CA VAL A 125 -13.45 40.20 -12.31
C VAL A 125 -13.46 40.49 -10.82
N SER A 126 -14.61 40.94 -10.31
CA SER A 126 -14.86 41.01 -8.86
C SER A 126 -15.21 39.61 -8.36
N SER A 127 -14.29 38.96 -7.65
CA SER A 127 -14.54 37.67 -7.00
C SER A 127 -15.32 37.90 -5.71
N ILE A 128 -16.58 37.46 -5.67
CA ILE A 128 -17.40 37.41 -4.46
C ILE A 128 -17.18 36.04 -3.81
N SER A 129 -16.85 36.04 -2.52
CA SER A 129 -16.60 34.83 -1.76
C SER A 129 -17.78 34.54 -0.82
N SER A 130 -18.08 33.26 -0.58
CA SER A 130 -19.24 32.81 0.22
C SER A 130 -19.25 33.26 1.69
N LYS A 131 -18.19 33.94 2.14
CA LYS A 131 -18.06 34.59 3.46
C LYS A 131 -18.63 36.01 3.50
N ASP A 132 -18.93 36.61 2.35
CA ASP A 132 -19.52 37.95 2.23
C ASP A 132 -21.07 37.92 2.16
N PHE A 133 -21.66 36.72 2.14
CA PHE A 133 -23.10 36.54 2.24
C PHE A 133 -23.54 36.67 3.70
N VAL A 134 -24.03 37.86 4.07
CA VAL A 134 -24.84 38.02 5.27
C VAL A 134 -26.10 37.15 5.09
N ARG A 135 -26.31 36.18 5.99
CA ARG A 135 -27.57 35.43 6.12
C ARG A 135 -28.67 36.36 6.68
N GLY A 136 -29.03 37.37 5.90
CA GLY A 136 -30.18 38.23 6.09
C GLY A 136 -31.18 37.97 4.98
N GLN A 137 -32.47 38.12 5.27
CA GLN A 137 -33.58 37.87 4.36
C GLN A 137 -33.32 38.51 2.99
N ILE A 138 -33.22 37.67 1.96
CA ILE A 138 -32.96 38.09 0.59
C ILE A 138 -34.24 38.68 0.04
N THR A 139 -34.26 40.00 -0.19
CA THR A 139 -35.26 40.66 -1.01
C THR A 139 -34.60 41.10 -2.31
N SER A 140 -34.72 40.24 -3.32
CA SER A 140 -34.31 40.35 -4.73
C SER A 140 -32.80 40.57 -5.06
N PRO A 141 -32.26 39.82 -6.04
CA PRO A 141 -30.88 39.97 -6.53
C PRO A 141 -30.56 41.35 -7.14
N GLU A 142 -31.59 42.10 -7.54
CA GLU A 142 -31.48 43.40 -8.20
C GLU A 142 -30.87 44.46 -7.28
N GLN A 143 -31.13 44.36 -5.97
CA GLN A 143 -30.65 45.30 -4.96
C GLN A 143 -29.16 45.14 -4.64
N LEU A 144 -28.56 43.99 -4.99
CA LEU A 144 -27.15 43.70 -4.73
C LEU A 144 -26.19 44.33 -5.75
N ILE A 145 -26.71 44.74 -6.92
CA ILE A 145 -25.92 45.30 -8.02
C ILE A 145 -26.01 46.84 -8.04
N ALA A 146 -27.05 47.41 -7.42
CA ALA A 146 -27.25 48.85 -7.31
C ALA A 146 -26.08 49.53 -6.59
N GLY A 147 -25.36 50.43 -7.29
CA GLY A 147 -24.30 51.25 -6.70
C GLY A 147 -22.92 50.59 -6.58
N LYS A 148 -22.73 49.34 -7.04
CA LYS A 148 -21.38 48.70 -7.10
C LYS A 148 -20.68 48.84 -8.45
N VAL A 149 -21.38 49.31 -9.49
CA VAL A 149 -20.82 49.57 -10.82
C VAL A 149 -21.09 51.03 -11.18
N ALA A 150 -20.03 51.78 -11.47
CA ALA A 150 -20.14 53.15 -11.96
C ALA A 150 -20.81 53.15 -13.34
N GLY A 151 -21.90 53.90 -13.51
CA GLY A 151 -22.60 54.05 -14.78
C GLY A 151 -23.84 53.17 -14.99
N VAL A 152 -24.26 52.38 -13.99
CA VAL A 152 -25.53 51.63 -14.05
C VAL A 152 -26.64 52.45 -13.40
N GLN A 153 -27.61 52.89 -14.21
CA GLN A 153 -28.84 53.53 -13.76
C GLN A 153 -29.95 52.47 -13.73
N ILE A 154 -30.39 52.06 -12.55
CA ILE A 154 -31.55 51.16 -12.41
C ILE A 154 -32.80 52.04 -12.39
N THR A 155 -33.57 52.00 -13.47
CA THR A 155 -34.92 52.56 -13.49
C THR A 155 -35.84 51.55 -12.81
N SER A 156 -36.15 51.79 -11.54
CA SER A 156 -37.18 51.05 -10.82
C SER A 156 -38.53 51.44 -11.44
N ASN A 157 -39.03 50.61 -12.35
CA ASN A 157 -40.40 50.78 -12.81
C ASN A 157 -41.29 50.35 -11.64
N GLY A 158 -41.98 51.34 -11.06
CA GLY A 158 -42.69 51.23 -9.80
C GLY A 158 -43.63 50.03 -9.73
N GLY A 159 -43.74 49.48 -8.53
CA GLY A 159 -44.56 48.32 -8.22
C GLY A 159 -46.01 48.46 -8.66
N ALA A 160 -46.43 47.56 -9.54
CA ALA A 160 -47.81 47.12 -9.66
C ALA A 160 -47.82 45.59 -9.53
N PRO A 161 -48.52 44.99 -8.56
CA PRO A 161 -48.68 43.55 -8.46
C PRO A 161 -49.61 43.07 -9.58
N GLY A 162 -49.12 42.19 -10.46
CA GLY A 162 -49.94 41.52 -11.47
C GLY A 162 -49.40 41.64 -12.89
N ALA A 163 -48.36 40.87 -13.21
CA ALA A 163 -48.09 40.39 -14.56
C ALA A 163 -47.45 39.02 -14.39
N GLY A 164 -48.17 37.97 -14.81
CA GLY A 164 -47.67 36.60 -14.85
C GLY A 164 -46.61 36.42 -15.93
#